data_AF-A0AA91C9D0-F1
#
_entry.id   AF-A0AA91C9D0-F1
#
_cell.length_a   1.000
_cell.length_b   1.000
_cell.length_c   1.000
_cell.angle_alpha   90.00
_cell.angle_beta   90.00
_cell.angle_gamma   90.00
#
_symmetry.space_group_name_H-M   'P 1'
#
loop_
_entity.id
_entity.type
_entity.pdbx_description
1 polymer ?
#
loop_
_entity_poly.entity_id
_entity_poly.type
_entity_poly.pdbx_seq_one_letter_code
_entity_poly.pdbx_strand_id
1 'polypeptide(L)'
;KYLSAIKNAFQNFMPLTIAGAIGVLWCNVLVNDQTGLGLFFKPIMALDFLNPAFQAVNFCTISCITVGITLGIAQEIGVWNMGAEKAGYIP
;
A
#
# COMPACT_ATOMS: atom_id res chain seq x y z
N LYS A 1 7.89 22.12 -7.49
CA LYS A 1 7.11 21.94 -6.24
C LYS A 1 6.15 20.74 -6.34
N TYR A 2 5.04 20.85 -7.08
CA TYR A 2 4.00 19.80 -7.13
C TYR A 2 4.48 18.44 -7.68
N LEU A 3 5.20 18.42 -8.82
CA LEU A 3 5.67 17.17 -9.41
C LEU A 3 6.64 16.39 -8.50
N SER A 4 7.45 17.11 -7.71
CA SER A 4 8.38 16.51 -6.73
C SER A 4 7.64 16.01 -5.49
N ALA A 5 6.65 16.76 -5.00
CA ALA A 5 5.81 16.34 -3.86
C ALA A 5 5.01 15.08 -4.21
N ILE A 6 4.47 15.03 -5.43
CA ILE A 6 3.80 13.84 -5.98
C ILE A 6 4.78 12.66 -6.02
N LYS A 7 5.97 12.84 -6.61
CA LYS A 7 6.98 11.77 -6.66
C LYS A 7 7.34 11.22 -5.27
N ASN A 8 7.53 12.09 -4.29
CA ASN A 8 7.87 11.69 -2.93
C ASN A 8 6.72 10.93 -2.24
N ALA A 9 5.49 11.45 -2.37
CA ALA A 9 4.30 10.78 -1.85
C ALA A 9 4.09 9.38 -2.45
N PHE A 10 4.31 9.20 -3.76
CA PHE A 10 4.24 7.88 -4.41
C PHE A 10 5.36 6.93 -3.94
N GLN A 11 6.57 7.45 -3.68
CA GLN A 11 7.67 6.63 -3.15
C GLN A 11 7.37 6.12 -1.75
N ASN A 12 6.82 6.96 -0.88
CA ASN A 12 6.39 6.58 0.47
C ASN A 12 5.21 5.57 0.45
N PHE A 13 4.45 5.52 -0.64
CA PHE A 13 3.35 4.58 -0.80
C PHE A 13 3.77 3.19 -1.31
N MET A 14 4.97 3.06 -1.90
CA MET A 14 5.46 1.79 -2.45
C MET A 14 5.46 0.61 -1.45
N PRO A 15 5.86 0.78 -0.18
CA PRO A 15 5.84 -0.33 0.77
C PRO A 15 4.42 -0.86 1.04
N LEU A 16 3.43 0.03 1.07
CA LEU A 16 2.04 -0.32 1.35
C LEU A 16 1.40 -1.09 0.18
N THR A 17 1.72 -0.70 -1.06
CA THR A 17 1.27 -1.43 -2.26
C THR A 17 1.93 -2.79 -2.39
N ILE A 18 3.21 -2.93 -2.02
CA ILE A 18 3.90 -4.22 -1.98
C ILE A 18 3.26 -5.14 -0.93
N ALA A 19 2.94 -4.64 0.26
CA ALA A 19 2.24 -5.42 1.28
C ALA A 19 0.87 -5.94 0.81
N GLY A 20 0.10 -5.10 0.12
CA GLY A 20 -1.17 -5.53 -0.48
C GLY A 20 -1.01 -6.58 -1.57
N ALA A 21 0.03 -6.48 -2.39
CA ALA A 21 0.34 -7.46 -3.44
C ALA A 21 0.68 -8.85 -2.85
N ILE A 22 1.39 -8.89 -1.72
CA ILE A 22 1.67 -10.14 -1.00
C ILE A 22 0.37 -10.77 -0.49
N GLY A 23 -0.60 -9.99 -0.01
CA GLY A 23 -1.92 -10.50 0.39
C GLY A 23 -2.71 -11.12 -0.77
N VAL A 24 -2.61 -10.55 -1.97
CA VAL A 24 -3.20 -11.16 -3.19
C VAL A 24 -2.50 -12.44 -3.57
N LEU A 25 -1.17 -12.47 -3.56
CA LEU A 25 -0.40 -13.69 -3.86
C LEU A 25 -0.71 -14.80 -2.85
N TRP A 26 -0.90 -14.46 -1.57
CA TRP A 26 -1.29 -15.42 -0.56
C TRP A 26 -2.63 -16.10 -0.88
N CYS A 27 -3.68 -15.32 -1.08
CA CYS A 27 -5.03 -15.84 -1.35
C CYS A 27 -5.16 -16.51 -2.73
N ASN A 28 -4.38 -16.07 -3.73
CA ASN A 28 -4.54 -16.58 -5.11
C ASN A 28 -3.54 -17.69 -5.47
N VAL A 29 -2.35 -17.72 -4.87
CA VAL A 29 -1.26 -18.64 -5.27
C VAL A 29 -0.88 -19.61 -4.16
N LEU A 30 -0.81 -19.19 -2.90
CA LEU A 30 -0.35 -20.04 -1.80
C LEU A 30 -1.47 -20.89 -1.21
N VAL A 31 -2.57 -20.26 -0.78
CA VAL A 31 -3.69 -20.95 -0.12
C VAL A 31 -4.90 -20.93 -1.06
N ASN A 32 -4.79 -21.71 -2.13
CA ASN A 32 -5.86 -21.91 -3.10
C ASN A 32 -5.92 -23.39 -3.51
N ASP A 33 -7.09 -24.00 -3.35
CA ASP A 33 -7.39 -25.42 -3.58
C ASP A 33 -7.73 -25.74 -5.04
N GLN A 34 -8.04 -24.73 -5.86
CA GLN A 34 -8.44 -24.89 -7.26
C GLN A 34 -7.34 -24.54 -8.27
N THR A 35 -6.47 -23.57 -7.96
CA THR A 35 -5.46 -23.08 -8.93
C THR A 35 -4.06 -22.84 -8.34
N GLY A 36 -3.84 -23.03 -7.04
CA GLY A 36 -2.58 -22.70 -6.35
C GLY A 36 -1.82 -23.90 -5.75
N LEU A 37 -0.82 -23.60 -4.90
CA LEU A 37 -0.01 -24.61 -4.19
C LEU A 37 -0.83 -25.52 -3.25
N GLY A 38 -2.06 -25.15 -2.90
CA GLY A 38 -2.99 -25.99 -2.12
C GLY A 38 -3.37 -27.29 -2.83
N LEU A 39 -3.28 -27.32 -4.17
CA LEU A 39 -3.47 -28.54 -4.98
C LEU A 39 -2.32 -29.55 -4.79
N PHE A 40 -1.10 -29.08 -4.56
CA PHE A 40 0.10 -29.92 -4.41
C PHE A 40 0.50 -30.17 -2.95
N PHE A 41 0.16 -29.27 -2.01
CA PHE A 41 0.53 -29.35 -0.60
C PHE A 41 -0.70 -29.17 0.33
N LYS A 42 -1.41 -30.27 0.60
CA LYS A 42 -2.59 -30.31 1.49
C LYS A 42 -2.41 -29.71 2.90
N PRO A 43 -1.23 -29.71 3.57
CA PRO A 43 -1.07 -29.10 4.89
C PRO A 43 -1.19 -27.57 4.88
N ILE A 44 -0.92 -26.91 3.74
CA ILE A 44 -0.96 -25.44 3.61
C ILE A 44 -2.41 -24.91 3.74
N MET A 45 -3.42 -25.71 3.41
CA MET A 45 -4.82 -25.35 3.60
C MET A 45 -5.25 -25.23 5.07
N ALA A 46 -4.47 -25.74 6.04
CA ALA A 46 -4.75 -25.48 7.45
C ALA A 46 -4.66 -23.99 7.81
N LEU A 47 -3.98 -23.18 6.98
CA LEU A 47 -3.89 -21.72 7.11
C LEU A 47 -5.00 -20.96 6.37
N ASP A 48 -6.01 -21.64 5.82
CA ASP A 48 -7.18 -21.02 5.17
C ASP A 48 -7.91 -20.02 6.10
N PHE A 49 -7.82 -20.19 7.43
CA PHE A 49 -8.35 -19.21 8.37
C PHE A 49 -7.72 -17.80 8.24
N LEU A 50 -6.50 -17.68 7.70
CA LEU A 50 -5.81 -16.41 7.46
C LEU A 50 -6.20 -15.75 6.14
N ASN A 51 -6.82 -16.48 5.21
CA ASN A 51 -7.27 -15.93 3.93
C ASN A 51 -8.14 -14.68 4.06
N PRO A 52 -9.16 -14.62 4.95
CA PRO A 52 -9.93 -13.38 5.13
C PRO A 52 -9.07 -12.19 5.61
N ALA A 53 -8.00 -12.42 6.38
CA ALA A 53 -7.10 -11.35 6.80
C ALA A 53 -6.27 -10.80 5.61
N PHE A 54 -5.76 -11.67 4.75
CA PHE A 54 -5.00 -11.26 3.56
C PHE A 54 -5.88 -10.62 2.47
N GLN A 55 -7.13 -11.06 2.34
CA GLN A 55 -8.13 -10.37 1.50
C GLN A 55 -8.44 -8.97 2.03
N ALA A 56 -8.61 -8.83 3.35
CA ALA A 56 -8.84 -7.53 3.98
C ALA A 56 -7.64 -6.59 3.79
N VAL A 57 -6.40 -7.10 3.88
CA VAL A 57 -5.19 -6.33 3.59
C VAL A 57 -5.19 -5.81 2.16
N ASN A 58 -5.53 -6.64 1.16
CA ASN A 58 -5.57 -6.18 -0.23
C ASN A 58 -6.67 -5.13 -0.48
N PHE A 59 -7.87 -5.37 0.07
CA PHE A 59 -8.98 -4.42 -0.02
C PHE A 59 -8.62 -3.08 0.62
N CYS A 60 -7.97 -3.11 1.79
CA CYS A 60 -7.46 -1.93 2.47
C CYS A 60 -6.42 -1.21 1.61
N THR A 61 -5.45 -1.93 1.04
CA THR A 61 -4.43 -1.34 0.18
C THR A 61 -5.05 -0.63 -1.01
N ILE A 62 -5.94 -1.26 -1.78
CA ILE A 62 -6.57 -0.64 -2.96
C ILE A 62 -7.42 0.57 -2.56
N SER A 63 -8.22 0.44 -1.50
CA SER A 63 -9.11 1.51 -1.03
C SER A 63 -8.33 2.70 -0.45
N CYS A 64 -7.17 2.46 0.17
CA CYS A 64 -6.36 3.49 0.82
C CYS A 64 -5.34 4.15 -0.11
N ILE A 65 -5.10 3.64 -1.33
CA ILE A 65 -4.18 4.26 -2.31
C ILE A 65 -4.54 5.73 -2.52
N THR A 66 -5.80 6.04 -2.82
CA THR A 66 -6.22 7.41 -3.09
C THR A 66 -6.05 8.30 -1.86
N VAL A 67 -6.59 7.88 -0.71
CA VAL A 67 -6.54 8.68 0.53
C VAL A 67 -5.10 8.87 1.01
N GLY A 68 -4.30 7.81 1.03
CA GLY A 68 -2.93 7.86 1.52
C GLY A 68 -1.99 8.65 0.62
N ILE A 69 -2.18 8.61 -0.71
CA ILE A 69 -1.41 9.46 -1.64
C ILE A 69 -1.84 10.92 -1.52
N THR A 70 -3.14 11.22 -1.42
CA THR A 70 -3.60 12.61 -1.25
C THR A 70 -3.06 13.23 0.04
N LEU A 71 -3.08 12.48 1.16
CA LEU A 71 -2.49 12.94 2.41
C LEU A 71 -0.97 13.10 2.32
N GLY A 72 -0.26 12.15 1.70
CA GLY A 72 1.19 12.25 1.51
C GLY A 72 1.59 13.46 0.66
N ILE A 73 0.85 13.74 -0.42
CA ILE A 73 1.08 14.94 -1.25
C ILE A 73 0.81 16.21 -0.44
N ALA A 74 -0.27 16.25 0.34
CA ALA A 74 -0.61 17.40 1.17
C ALA A 74 0.47 17.68 2.23
N GLN A 75 1.03 16.64 2.86
CA GLN A 75 2.14 16.77 3.81
C GLN A 75 3.40 17.30 3.14
N GLU A 76 3.79 16.75 1.98
CA GLU A 76 4.96 17.22 1.23
C GLU A 76 4.82 18.68 0.82
N ILE A 77 3.65 19.09 0.30
CA ILE A 77 3.38 20.49 -0.06
C ILE A 77 3.39 21.39 1.18
N GLY A 78 2.82 20.93 2.30
CA GLY A 78 2.80 21.65 3.57
C GLY A 78 4.19 21.88 4.15
N VAL A 79 5.05 20.86 4.14
CA VAL A 79 6.47 20.98 4.54
C VAL A 79 7.21 21.95 3.63
N TRP A 80 6.99 21.88 2.32
CA TRP A 80 7.55 22.86 1.39
C TRP A 80 7.07 24.29 1.64
N ASN A 81 5.81 24.48 2.06
CA ASN A 81 5.27 25.80 2.37
C ASN A 81 5.81 26.36 3.69
N MET A 82 5.90 25.53 4.74
CA MET A 82 6.52 25.91 6.01
C MET A 82 8.04 26.16 5.86
N GLY A 83 8.71 25.41 4.98
CA GLY A 83 10.11 25.66 4.62
C GLY A 83 10.31 26.98 3.89
N ALA A 84 9.36 27.39 3.03
CA ALA A 84 9.38 28.68 2.36
C ALA A 84 9.09 29.86 3.31
N GLU A 85 8.20 29.66 4.30
CA GLU A 85 7.92 30.62 5.38
C GLU A 85 9.15 30.82 6.28
N LYS A 86 9.80 29.73 6.71
CA LYS A 86 11.05 29.80 7.49
C LYS A 86 12.25 30.36 6.72
N ALA A 87 12.24 30.29 5.40
CA ALA A 87 13.27 30.84 4.53
C ALA A 87 13.02 32.32 4.13
N GLY A 88 11.95 32.95 4.64
CA GLY A 88 11.68 34.38 4.45
C GLY A 88 11.20 34.77 3.04
N TYR A 89 10.70 33.82 2.24
CA TYR A 89 10.24 34.05 0.86
C TYR A 89 8.76 34.44 0.76
N ILE A 90 8.05 34.52 1.89
CA ILE A 90 6.64 34.94 2.00
C ILE A 90 6.56 35.90 3.21
N PRO A 91 5.94 37.09 3.07
CA PRO A 91 5.77 38.03 4.18
C PRO A 91 4.82 37.50 5.27
#